data_AF-I2FVI5-F1
#
_entry.id   AF-I2FVI5-F1
#
_cell.length_a   1.000
_cell.length_b   1.000
_cell.length_c   1.000
_cell.angle_alpha   90.00
_cell.angle_beta   90.00
_cell.angle_gamma   90.00
#
_symmetry.space_group_name_H-M   'P 1'
#
loop_
_entity.id
_entity.type
_entity.pdbx_description
1 polymer ?
#
loop_
_entity_poly.entity_id
_entity_poly.type
_entity_poly.pdbx_seq_one_letter_code
_entity_poly.pdbx_strand_id
1 'polypeptide(L)'
;MKFATLLTSAMLVGSALAAIPSDVAVKVQNPVTTANSLGTSDIKPKVIVDQTMDIPGMRRYRRKLNNQAESTHEKRALPPLRWPYNDNSRKVRGVSLGGWLVVENFITPSIYGQTGNDAIIDEWTFGSLQPRDQARRILQKHLNTFVTEDDIRQIAAAGLNHVRIPIGYWAFEVRSDEPFFKLNQWDLLKQAALWCGKYNLKVLVDLHAAPGSQNGYDHGGRRGVSEWAGNATDVQRTINILQTMSSEFSLAKYQNSVAAFELLNEPVTDRNVVMDFNRRAYEVVRYPNGRNAAESPLLIVVSDEFTSPAYSDYWNDKLLPPKYQGVSIDSHIYTIFNDKSLRLSSKDRINYYCSLKPKWAAANKIHYQMVGEWTPAFTDCAQGINGRGRGSRYDGSFKHSQGRINSCYAKSGDARTFTANYKRLLGSMWEAQVDANEGGIGWIMWTWKTEAKAAEEWSYQKGLQYGWIPRDPTKRPNGIRC
;
A
#
# COMPACT_ATOMS: atom_id res chain seq x y z
N MET A 1 59.23 -49.29 6.02
CA MET A 1 58.87 -49.74 4.65
C MET A 1 58.46 -48.50 3.87
N LYS A 2 59.41 -47.81 3.22
CA LYS A 2 59.83 -47.91 1.80
C LYS A 2 58.74 -47.54 0.76
N PHE A 3 59.00 -46.42 0.05
CA PHE A 3 58.86 -46.14 -1.41
C PHE A 3 57.54 -46.48 -2.14
N ALA A 4 57.11 -45.92 -3.26
CA ALA A 4 57.32 -44.70 -4.08
C ALA A 4 56.59 -44.97 -5.42
N THR A 5 56.27 -43.91 -6.18
CA THR A 5 56.15 -43.84 -7.68
C THR A 5 55.09 -44.71 -8.41
N LEU A 6 54.13 -44.15 -9.17
CA LEU A 6 54.14 -43.51 -10.52
C LEU A 6 54.16 -44.48 -11.72
N LEU A 7 53.55 -43.99 -12.83
CA LEU A 7 53.42 -44.50 -14.22
C LEU A 7 52.16 -45.35 -14.53
N THR A 8 51.15 -44.87 -15.29
CA THR A 8 50.99 -44.43 -16.70
C THR A 8 50.82 -45.54 -17.74
N SER A 9 49.70 -45.48 -18.50
CA SER A 9 49.48 -45.79 -19.95
C SER A 9 48.16 -46.55 -20.16
N ALA A 10 47.40 -46.46 -21.26
CA ALA A 10 47.20 -45.53 -22.38
C ALA A 10 46.02 -46.11 -23.22
N MET A 11 45.12 -45.23 -23.73
CA MET A 11 44.24 -45.32 -24.94
C MET A 11 43.32 -46.56 -25.16
N LEU A 12 42.09 -46.54 -25.73
CA LEU A 12 41.43 -45.74 -26.77
C LEU A 12 39.88 -45.79 -26.62
N VAL A 13 39.22 -44.65 -26.88
CA VAL A 13 37.96 -44.36 -27.61
C VAL A 13 36.79 -45.37 -27.60
N GLY A 14 35.63 -44.89 -27.10
CA GLY A 14 34.30 -45.44 -27.40
C GLY A 14 33.19 -44.52 -26.85
N SER A 15 32.57 -43.74 -27.72
CA SER A 15 31.49 -42.78 -27.44
C SER A 15 30.16 -43.44 -27.09
N ALA A 16 29.53 -43.02 -25.98
CA ALA A 16 28.07 -42.97 -25.82
C ALA A 16 27.67 -42.14 -24.59
N LEU A 17 26.90 -41.07 -24.81
CA LEU A 17 26.18 -40.33 -23.77
C LEU A 17 25.05 -41.20 -23.20
N ALA A 18 24.99 -41.35 -21.88
CA ALA A 18 23.77 -41.77 -21.18
C ALA A 18 23.69 -41.09 -19.80
N ALA A 19 22.54 -40.47 -19.56
CA ALA A 19 22.25 -39.54 -18.47
C ALA A 19 22.11 -40.23 -17.09
N ILE A 20 22.52 -39.50 -16.05
CA ILE A 20 22.27 -39.81 -14.64
C ILE A 20 20.84 -39.39 -14.28
N PRO A 21 20.04 -40.21 -13.56
CA PRO A 21 18.68 -39.85 -13.22
C PRO A 21 18.66 -38.84 -12.07
N SER A 22 18.18 -37.63 -12.36
CA SER A 22 17.85 -36.60 -11.39
C SER A 22 16.36 -36.69 -11.05
N ASP A 23 16.00 -37.35 -9.96
CA ASP A 23 14.65 -37.24 -9.38
C ASP A 23 14.70 -37.42 -7.86
N VAL A 24 14.99 -36.33 -7.15
CA VAL A 24 14.54 -36.14 -5.76
C VAL A 24 13.89 -34.75 -5.72
N ALA A 25 12.59 -34.71 -6.01
CA ALA A 25 11.78 -33.51 -5.88
C ALA A 25 11.47 -33.27 -4.39
N VAL A 26 12.10 -32.26 -3.80
CA VAL A 26 11.67 -31.71 -2.51
C VAL A 26 10.36 -30.96 -2.75
N LYS A 27 9.24 -31.53 -2.28
CA LYS A 27 7.94 -30.86 -2.26
C LYS A 27 7.97 -29.72 -1.24
N VAL A 28 7.95 -28.47 -1.71
CA VAL A 28 7.75 -27.28 -0.86
C VAL A 28 6.31 -26.81 -1.04
N GLN A 29 5.47 -27.04 -0.03
CA GLN A 29 4.14 -26.42 0.05
C GLN A 29 4.30 -24.93 0.35
N ASN A 30 3.68 -24.09 -0.47
CA ASN A 30 3.90 -22.64 -0.47
C ASN A 30 2.55 -21.91 -0.47
N PRO A 31 2.03 -21.43 0.68
CA PRO A 31 0.85 -20.56 0.67
C PRO A 31 1.23 -19.21 0.05
N VAL A 32 0.56 -18.82 -1.04
CA VAL A 32 0.66 -17.48 -1.64
C VAL A 32 -0.54 -16.72 -1.09
N THR A 33 -0.29 -15.84 -0.12
CA THR A 33 -1.31 -14.93 0.41
C THR A 33 -0.98 -13.53 -0.12
N THR A 34 -1.89 -12.96 -0.90
CA THR A 34 -1.88 -11.54 -1.27
C THR A 34 -2.08 -10.74 0.01
N ALA A 35 -1.07 -9.91 0.33
CA ALA A 35 -0.97 -9.06 1.52
C ALA A 35 -1.51 -9.69 2.83
N ASN A 36 -0.65 -10.45 3.50
CA ASN A 36 -0.82 -10.74 4.92
C ASN A 36 0.05 -9.75 5.70
N SER A 37 -0.50 -8.57 6.03
CA SER A 37 -0.15 -7.86 7.25
C SER A 37 -0.66 -8.70 8.43
N LEU A 38 0.00 -9.84 8.69
CA LEU A 38 -0.17 -10.59 9.93
C LEU A 38 0.57 -9.83 11.04
N GLY A 39 0.05 -8.64 11.34
CA GLY A 39 0.41 -7.78 12.45
C GLY A 39 -0.39 -8.08 13.72
N THR A 40 -1.34 -9.04 13.70
CA THR A 40 -2.14 -9.41 14.87
C THR A 40 -2.28 -10.94 14.97
N SER A 41 -1.51 -11.58 15.85
CA SER A 41 -1.74 -12.99 16.26
C SER A 41 -3.02 -13.19 17.07
N ASP A 42 -3.73 -12.10 17.41
CA ASP A 42 -4.77 -12.11 18.44
C ASP A 42 -6.19 -11.89 17.88
N ILE A 43 -6.33 -11.71 16.57
CA ILE A 43 -7.63 -11.71 15.87
C ILE A 43 -7.69 -12.98 15.03
N LYS A 44 -8.67 -13.87 15.30
CA LYS A 44 -8.92 -15.08 14.51
C LYS A 44 -9.99 -14.81 13.44
N PRO A 45 -9.63 -14.43 12.20
CA PRO A 45 -10.60 -14.43 11.12
C PRO A 45 -11.03 -15.88 10.78
N LYS A 46 -12.33 -16.09 10.51
CA LYS A 46 -12.84 -17.36 9.99
C LYS A 46 -12.29 -17.58 8.58
N VAL A 47 -11.61 -18.72 8.36
CA VAL A 47 -11.11 -19.14 7.05
C VAL A 47 -12.28 -19.42 6.12
N ILE A 48 -12.35 -18.72 4.99
CA ILE A 48 -13.32 -18.97 3.92
C ILE A 48 -12.53 -19.12 2.61
N VAL A 49 -12.43 -20.38 2.16
CA VAL A 49 -11.92 -20.91 0.88
C VAL A 49 -10.40 -21.17 0.78
N ASP A 50 -10.09 -22.45 0.54
CA ASP A 50 -8.79 -23.04 0.20
C ASP A 50 -8.69 -23.13 -1.34
N GLN A 51 -7.69 -22.48 -1.95
CA GLN A 51 -7.39 -22.64 -3.38
C GLN A 51 -5.88 -22.82 -3.59
N THR A 52 -5.54 -23.94 -4.20
CA THR A 52 -4.20 -24.34 -4.60
C THR A 52 -3.76 -23.62 -5.89
N MET A 53 -2.53 -23.09 -5.92
CA MET A 53 -1.91 -22.51 -7.12
C MET A 53 -0.73 -23.39 -7.59
N ASP A 54 -0.80 -23.87 -8.84
CA ASP A 54 0.29 -24.54 -9.55
C ASP A 54 1.28 -23.53 -10.15
N ILE A 55 2.58 -23.86 -10.09
CA ILE A 55 3.68 -23.12 -10.74
C ILE A 55 4.11 -23.92 -11.99
N PRO A 56 4.01 -23.39 -13.23
CA PRO A 56 4.33 -24.18 -14.42
C PRO A 56 5.85 -24.31 -14.69
N GLY A 57 6.34 -25.54 -14.64
CA GLY A 57 7.41 -26.04 -15.49
C GLY A 57 6.81 -26.74 -16.71
N MET A 58 7.33 -26.46 -17.90
CA MET A 58 6.81 -26.89 -19.21
C MET A 58 6.25 -28.32 -19.27
N ARG A 59 4.93 -28.44 -19.45
CA ARG A 59 4.32 -29.50 -20.26
C ARG A 59 3.28 -28.87 -21.18
N ARG A 60 3.46 -29.10 -22.48
CA ARG A 60 2.56 -28.65 -23.57
C ARG A 60 1.16 -29.24 -23.35
N TYR A 61 0.29 -28.50 -22.69
CA TYR A 61 -1.15 -28.67 -22.86
C TYR A 61 -1.61 -27.78 -24.01
N ARG A 62 -1.86 -28.41 -25.14
CA ARG A 62 -2.52 -27.82 -26.30
C ARG A 62 -3.99 -27.59 -25.90
N ARG A 63 -4.27 -26.53 -25.16
CA ARG A 63 -5.65 -26.08 -24.89
C ARG A 63 -6.17 -25.50 -26.20
N LYS A 64 -7.23 -26.08 -26.74
CA LYS A 64 -8.00 -25.48 -27.83
C LYS A 64 -8.35 -24.05 -27.41
N LEU A 65 -7.73 -23.07 -28.06
CA LEU A 65 -8.21 -21.71 -28.12
C LEU A 65 -9.54 -21.79 -28.87
N ASN A 66 -10.63 -21.99 -28.13
CA ASN A 66 -11.93 -21.58 -28.65
C ASN A 66 -11.89 -20.06 -28.73
N ASN A 67 -12.27 -19.57 -29.91
CA ASN A 67 -12.34 -18.16 -30.26
C ASN A 67 -12.95 -17.32 -29.13
N GLN A 68 -12.32 -16.17 -28.95
CA GLN A 68 -12.75 -15.04 -28.13
C GLN A 68 -14.27 -14.90 -28.10
N ALA A 69 -14.85 -15.10 -26.92
CA ALA A 69 -15.92 -14.20 -26.52
C ALA A 69 -15.25 -12.84 -26.31
N GLU A 70 -15.49 -11.90 -27.22
CA GLU A 70 -15.33 -10.49 -26.91
C GLU A 70 -16.02 -10.24 -25.57
N SER A 71 -15.30 -9.71 -24.59
CA SER A 71 -15.85 -9.49 -23.26
C SER A 71 -17.09 -8.61 -23.39
N THR A 72 -18.24 -9.12 -22.99
CA THR A 72 -19.55 -8.46 -23.02
C THR A 72 -19.69 -7.33 -22.01
N HIS A 73 -18.59 -6.83 -21.45
CA HIS A 73 -18.61 -5.69 -20.54
C HIS A 73 -18.83 -4.40 -21.34
N GLU A 74 -19.85 -3.63 -20.95
CA GLU A 74 -20.00 -2.27 -21.46
C GLU A 74 -18.73 -1.46 -21.21
N LYS A 75 -18.31 -0.70 -22.23
CA LYS A 75 -17.16 0.21 -22.08
C LYS A 75 -17.44 1.16 -20.92
N ARG A 76 -16.43 1.42 -20.10
CA ARG A 76 -16.53 2.44 -19.04
C ARG A 76 -16.98 3.76 -19.67
N ALA A 77 -18.07 4.30 -19.17
CA ALA A 77 -18.37 5.71 -19.38
C ALA A 77 -17.20 6.53 -18.82
N LEU A 78 -16.94 7.66 -19.48
CA LEU A 78 -15.99 8.65 -19.02
C LEU A 78 -16.81 9.75 -18.31
N PRO A 79 -17.18 9.58 -17.02
CA PRO A 79 -17.67 10.72 -16.27
C PRO A 79 -16.61 11.84 -16.37
N PRO A 80 -16.98 13.12 -16.25
CA PRO A 80 -16.05 14.24 -16.38
C PRO A 80 -15.09 14.30 -15.17
N LEU A 81 -14.21 13.30 -15.08
CA LEU A 81 -13.20 13.16 -14.03
C LEU A 81 -12.20 14.30 -14.15
N ARG A 82 -11.76 14.84 -13.00
CA ARG A 82 -10.77 15.92 -12.94
C ARG A 82 -9.35 15.52 -13.39
N TRP A 83 -9.14 14.25 -13.70
CA TRP A 83 -7.91 13.73 -14.29
C TRP A 83 -8.22 12.65 -15.34
N PRO A 84 -7.51 12.61 -16.49
CA PRO A 84 -7.77 11.67 -17.56
C PRO A 84 -7.17 10.29 -17.26
N TYR A 85 -7.78 9.52 -16.36
CA TYR A 85 -7.32 8.18 -15.98
C TYR A 85 -7.35 7.15 -17.13
N ASN A 86 -8.07 7.44 -18.21
CA ASN A 86 -8.12 6.64 -19.44
C ASN A 86 -6.95 6.91 -20.40
N ASP A 87 -6.19 7.99 -20.20
CA ASP A 87 -5.03 8.31 -21.02
C ASP A 87 -3.81 7.51 -20.54
N ASN A 88 -3.48 6.44 -21.28
CA ASN A 88 -2.35 5.57 -20.96
C ASN A 88 -0.99 6.29 -20.99
N SER A 89 -0.88 7.47 -21.60
CA SER A 89 0.35 8.28 -21.57
C SER A 89 0.52 9.06 -20.25
N ARG A 90 -0.55 9.21 -19.46
CA ARG A 90 -0.57 9.98 -18.21
C ARG A 90 -0.76 9.08 -17.00
N LYS A 91 0.36 8.58 -16.47
CA LYS A 91 0.37 7.76 -15.26
C LYS A 91 0.25 8.60 -13.99
N VAL A 92 -0.50 8.07 -13.02
CA VAL A 92 -0.46 8.51 -11.62
C VAL A 92 0.93 8.23 -11.08
N ARG A 93 1.59 9.28 -10.56
CA ARG A 93 2.89 9.21 -9.92
C ARG A 93 2.83 10.09 -8.69
N GLY A 94 2.65 9.48 -7.54
CA GLY A 94 2.40 10.21 -6.31
C GLY A 94 3.10 9.66 -5.09
N VAL A 95 2.88 10.36 -3.99
CA VAL A 95 3.30 9.96 -2.65
C VAL A 95 2.15 10.15 -1.67
N SER A 96 2.11 9.34 -0.62
CA SER A 96 1.19 9.55 0.49
C SER A 96 1.74 10.58 1.48
N LEU A 97 0.85 11.28 2.18
CA LEU A 97 1.18 12.07 3.37
C LEU A 97 0.90 11.26 4.65
N GLY A 98 1.44 10.04 4.68
CA GLY A 98 1.30 9.12 5.82
C GLY A 98 1.92 9.69 7.10
N GLY A 99 1.40 9.28 8.26
CA GLY A 99 1.81 9.81 9.56
C GLY A 99 1.39 11.24 9.87
N TRP A 100 0.61 11.93 9.02
CA TRP A 100 0.19 13.31 9.25
C TRP A 100 -1.13 13.43 10.01
N LEU A 101 -2.28 13.22 9.33
CA LEU A 101 -3.61 13.35 9.93
C LEU A 101 -4.07 12.06 10.65
N VAL A 102 -3.34 10.97 10.44
CA VAL A 102 -3.38 9.73 11.20
C VAL A 102 -1.93 9.44 11.59
N VAL A 103 -1.64 9.31 12.88
CA VAL A 103 -0.24 9.20 13.35
C VAL A 103 0.21 7.75 13.43
N GLU A 104 1.35 7.46 12.83
CA GLU A 104 1.94 6.11 12.81
C GLU A 104 3.31 6.12 13.46
N ASN A 105 3.55 5.14 14.33
CA ASN A 105 4.74 5.11 15.17
C ASN A 105 6.04 5.05 14.35
N PHE A 106 6.08 4.30 13.25
CA PHE A 106 7.31 4.17 12.47
C PHE A 106 7.63 5.40 11.62
N ILE A 107 6.61 6.20 11.27
CA ILE A 107 6.77 7.45 10.52
C ILE A 107 7.11 8.59 11.49
N THR A 108 6.45 8.64 12.63
CA THR A 108 6.50 9.74 13.62
C THR A 108 6.78 9.24 15.04
N PRO A 109 7.91 8.54 15.27
CA PRO A 109 8.20 7.92 16.55
C PRO A 109 8.27 8.95 17.70
N SER A 110 8.60 10.22 17.43
CA SER A 110 8.68 11.24 18.48
C SER A 110 7.36 11.50 19.19
N ILE A 111 6.21 11.36 18.51
CA ILE A 111 4.87 11.52 19.11
C ILE A 111 4.70 10.54 20.27
N TYR A 112 5.08 9.29 20.01
CA TYR A 112 4.97 8.19 20.95
C TYR A 112 6.11 8.22 21.98
N GLY A 113 7.34 8.57 21.57
CA GLY A 113 8.50 8.63 22.46
C GLY A 113 8.37 9.71 23.55
N GLN A 114 7.78 10.86 23.23
CA GLN A 114 7.54 11.96 24.19
C GLN A 114 6.56 11.61 25.30
N THR A 115 5.83 10.50 25.17
CA THR A 115 4.88 10.05 26.20
C THR A 115 5.56 9.42 27.41
N GLY A 116 6.78 8.89 27.26
CA GLY A 116 7.44 8.08 28.28
C GLY A 116 6.69 6.81 28.69
N ASN A 117 5.66 6.40 27.92
CA ASN A 117 4.77 5.29 28.25
C ASN A 117 4.68 4.31 27.07
N ASP A 118 5.20 3.10 27.27
CA ASP A 118 5.24 2.04 26.25
C ASP A 118 3.91 1.33 26.04
N ALA A 119 2.91 1.53 26.92
CA ALA A 119 1.56 1.04 26.71
C ALA A 119 0.81 1.83 25.62
N ILE A 120 1.35 2.96 25.16
CA ILE A 120 0.77 3.77 24.08
C ILE A 120 1.29 3.29 22.74
N ILE A 121 0.48 2.54 22.02
CA ILE A 121 0.88 1.76 20.85
C ILE A 121 0.23 2.21 19.55
N ASP A 122 -0.79 3.06 19.64
CA ASP A 122 -1.61 3.61 18.56
C ASP A 122 -2.28 4.90 19.04
N GLU A 123 -3.04 5.57 18.16
CA GLU A 123 -3.70 6.85 18.49
C GLU A 123 -4.84 6.66 19.52
N TRP A 124 -5.49 5.49 19.58
CA TRP A 124 -6.49 5.16 20.60
C TRP A 124 -5.90 5.13 22.02
N THR A 125 -4.83 4.37 22.20
CA THR A 125 -4.13 4.26 23.49
C THR A 125 -3.41 5.56 23.84
N PHE A 126 -2.94 6.32 22.84
CA PHE A 126 -2.44 7.67 23.04
C PHE A 126 -3.51 8.55 23.67
N GLY A 127 -4.72 8.53 23.11
CA GLY A 127 -5.85 9.27 23.64
C GLY A 127 -6.32 8.84 25.04
N SER A 128 -6.17 7.54 25.32
CA SER A 128 -6.64 6.93 26.57
C SER A 128 -5.66 7.11 27.73
N LEU A 129 -4.36 7.05 27.46
CA LEU A 129 -3.32 6.92 28.49
C LEU A 129 -2.48 8.19 28.66
N GLN A 130 -2.57 9.16 27.75
CA GLN A 130 -1.92 10.46 27.95
C GLN A 130 -2.83 11.43 28.70
N PRO A 131 -2.26 12.27 29.59
CA PRO A 131 -2.97 13.43 30.12
C PRO A 131 -3.52 14.27 28.96
N ARG A 132 -4.83 14.60 29.00
CA ARG A 132 -5.54 15.18 27.85
C ARG A 132 -4.89 16.46 27.30
N ASP A 133 -4.42 17.33 28.17
CA ASP A 133 -3.74 18.57 27.76
C ASP A 133 -2.39 18.30 27.10
N GLN A 134 -1.65 17.29 27.57
CA GLN A 134 -0.39 16.88 26.94
C GLN A 134 -0.64 16.26 25.57
N ALA A 135 -1.62 15.35 25.47
CA ALA A 135 -2.04 14.73 24.22
C ALA A 135 -2.43 15.78 23.17
N ARG A 136 -3.30 16.73 23.55
CA ARG A 136 -3.72 17.83 22.67
C ARG A 136 -2.53 18.67 22.22
N ARG A 137 -1.61 19.06 23.12
CA ARG A 137 -0.42 19.85 22.74
C ARG A 137 0.48 19.11 21.75
N ILE A 138 0.76 17.83 22.00
CA ILE A 138 1.63 17.02 21.13
C ILE A 138 1.00 16.88 19.74
N LEU A 139 -0.25 16.43 19.67
CA LEU A 139 -0.96 16.21 18.40
C LEU A 139 -1.16 17.53 17.65
N GLN A 140 -1.58 18.60 18.32
CA GLN A 140 -1.81 19.89 17.66
C GLN A 140 -0.52 20.47 17.06
N LYS A 141 0.62 20.33 17.78
CA LYS A 141 1.93 20.73 17.26
C LYS A 141 2.31 19.89 16.04
N HIS A 142 2.16 18.58 16.13
CA HIS A 142 2.43 17.67 15.01
C HIS A 142 1.62 18.03 13.77
N LEU A 143 0.29 18.11 13.91
CA LEU A 143 -0.63 18.44 12.83
C LEU A 143 -0.26 19.75 12.11
N ASN A 144 0.17 20.77 12.86
CA ASN A 144 0.50 22.09 12.31
C ASN A 144 1.91 22.20 11.70
N THR A 145 2.80 21.23 11.93
CA THR A 145 4.21 21.37 11.54
C THR A 145 4.76 20.21 10.71
N PHE A 146 4.12 19.04 10.76
CA PHE A 146 4.65 17.86 10.09
C PHE A 146 4.52 17.96 8.58
N VAL A 147 3.38 18.38 8.04
CA VAL A 147 3.26 18.71 6.61
C VAL A 147 3.00 20.21 6.48
N THR A 148 3.73 20.83 5.56
CA THR A 148 3.61 22.26 5.25
C THR A 148 3.39 22.47 3.75
N GLU A 149 3.06 23.70 3.34
CA GLU A 149 2.98 24.04 1.91
C GLU A 149 4.32 23.78 1.19
N ASP A 150 5.45 23.94 1.87
CA ASP A 150 6.77 23.69 1.27
C ASP A 150 6.96 22.21 0.90
N ASP A 151 6.39 21.28 1.68
CA ASP A 151 6.37 19.87 1.31
C ASP A 151 5.62 19.65 -0.01
N ILE A 152 4.44 20.28 -0.16
CA ILE A 152 3.63 20.19 -1.39
C ILE A 152 4.40 20.78 -2.59
N ARG A 153 5.08 21.91 -2.41
CA ARG A 153 5.95 22.50 -3.43
C ARG A 153 7.09 21.56 -3.81
N GLN A 154 7.73 20.91 -2.84
CA GLN A 154 8.82 19.95 -3.07
C GLN A 154 8.34 18.67 -3.79
N ILE A 155 7.15 18.17 -3.46
CA ILE A 155 6.52 17.04 -4.15
C ILE A 155 6.34 17.36 -5.64
N ALA A 156 5.78 18.52 -5.96
CA ALA A 156 5.63 18.96 -7.35
C ALA A 156 6.98 19.13 -8.06
N ALA A 157 7.97 19.71 -7.37
CA ALA A 157 9.32 19.88 -7.90
C ALA A 157 10.07 18.54 -8.13
N ALA A 158 9.63 17.44 -7.49
CA ALA A 158 10.12 16.09 -7.74
C ALA A 158 9.49 15.42 -8.99
N GLY A 159 8.68 16.16 -9.77
CA GLY A 159 8.04 15.64 -10.98
C GLY A 159 6.85 14.72 -10.72
N LEU A 160 6.33 14.71 -9.48
CA LEU A 160 5.13 13.97 -9.10
C LEU A 160 3.88 14.77 -9.50
N ASN A 161 2.77 14.07 -9.68
CA ASN A 161 1.49 14.65 -10.11
C ASN A 161 0.33 14.34 -9.15
N HIS A 162 0.50 13.45 -8.18
CA HIS A 162 -0.53 13.08 -7.21
C HIS A 162 -0.03 13.06 -5.76
N VAL A 163 -0.95 13.28 -4.84
CA VAL A 163 -0.77 13.12 -3.40
C VAL A 163 -1.96 12.35 -2.83
N ARG A 164 -1.70 11.29 -2.04
CA ARG A 164 -2.72 10.61 -1.23
C ARG A 164 -2.69 11.20 0.19
N ILE A 165 -3.85 11.57 0.73
CA ILE A 165 -3.94 12.16 2.07
C ILE A 165 -4.87 11.29 2.95
N PRO A 166 -4.28 10.43 3.78
CA PRO A 166 -5.00 9.67 4.81
C PRO A 166 -5.66 10.60 5.83
N ILE A 167 -6.91 10.34 6.21
CA ILE A 167 -7.60 11.00 7.31
C ILE A 167 -8.45 10.01 8.12
N GLY A 168 -8.40 10.11 9.45
CA GLY A 168 -9.20 9.28 10.35
C GLY A 168 -10.58 9.87 10.63
N TYR A 169 -11.56 9.02 10.94
CA TYR A 169 -12.95 9.45 11.22
C TYR A 169 -13.05 10.47 12.37
N TRP A 170 -12.12 10.44 13.33
CA TRP A 170 -12.09 11.34 14.48
C TRP A 170 -11.84 12.81 14.11
N ALA A 171 -11.42 13.09 12.87
CA ALA A 171 -11.40 14.46 12.33
C ALA A 171 -12.80 15.08 12.21
N PHE A 172 -13.85 14.25 12.15
CA PHE A 172 -15.24 14.67 11.89
C PHE A 172 -16.12 14.53 13.13
N GLU A 173 -16.03 13.40 13.82
CA GLU A 173 -16.84 13.11 15.00
C GLU A 173 -16.13 12.14 15.93
N VAL A 174 -16.34 12.34 17.23
CA VAL A 174 -15.80 11.51 18.31
C VAL A 174 -16.92 11.35 19.34
N ARG A 175 -17.29 10.10 19.65
CA ARG A 175 -18.24 9.77 20.72
C ARG A 175 -17.57 9.87 22.09
N SER A 176 -18.37 9.94 23.16
CA SER A 176 -17.87 10.08 24.53
C SER A 176 -16.97 8.94 25.00
N ASP A 177 -17.14 7.74 24.44
CA ASP A 177 -16.38 6.53 24.73
C ASP A 177 -15.14 6.37 23.83
N GLU A 178 -14.95 7.26 22.86
CA GLU A 178 -13.82 7.25 21.95
C GLU A 178 -12.74 8.24 22.45
N PRO A 179 -11.50 7.78 22.70
CA PRO A 179 -10.46 8.59 23.33
C PRO A 179 -9.74 9.54 22.35
N PHE A 180 -10.18 9.61 21.09
CA PHE A 180 -9.54 10.41 20.05
C PHE A 180 -9.68 11.92 20.28
N PHE A 181 -8.78 12.68 19.65
CA PHE A 181 -8.83 14.14 19.65
C PHE A 181 -9.27 14.66 18.28
N LYS A 182 -10.50 15.18 18.23
CA LYS A 182 -10.94 16.04 17.14
C LYS A 182 -10.26 17.40 17.27
N LEU A 183 -9.30 17.68 16.39
CA LEU A 183 -8.53 18.91 16.30
C LEU A 183 -8.84 19.57 14.94
N ASN A 184 -7.83 20.16 14.30
CA ASN A 184 -7.96 20.84 13.00
C ASN A 184 -7.64 19.94 11.80
N GLN A 185 -7.68 18.61 11.92
CA GLN A 185 -7.32 17.69 10.82
C GLN A 185 -8.16 17.95 9.55
N TRP A 186 -9.47 18.18 9.72
CA TRP A 186 -10.37 18.49 8.61
C TRP A 186 -10.02 19.81 7.90
N ASP A 187 -9.65 20.84 8.66
CA ASP A 187 -9.24 22.13 8.11
C ASP A 187 -7.90 22.03 7.39
N LEU A 188 -6.96 21.27 7.94
CA LEU A 188 -5.67 20.99 7.33
C LEU A 188 -5.81 20.21 6.02
N LEU A 189 -6.71 19.23 5.94
CA LEU A 189 -6.98 18.50 4.70
C LEU A 189 -7.51 19.44 3.60
N LYS A 190 -8.49 20.30 3.92
CA LYS A 190 -9.00 21.31 2.98
C LYS A 190 -7.89 22.27 2.54
N GLN A 191 -7.04 22.70 3.46
CA GLN A 191 -5.91 23.58 3.17
C GLN A 191 -4.87 22.90 2.26
N ALA A 192 -4.50 21.66 2.54
CA ALA A 192 -3.59 20.88 1.69
C ALA A 192 -4.16 20.66 0.29
N ALA A 193 -5.47 20.43 0.15
CA ALA A 193 -6.11 20.34 -1.15
C ALA A 193 -5.98 21.65 -1.97
N LEU A 194 -6.00 22.82 -1.32
CA LEU A 194 -5.76 24.09 -1.99
C LEU A 194 -4.28 24.28 -2.37
N TRP A 195 -3.35 23.91 -1.47
CA TRP A 195 -1.92 23.90 -1.79
C TRP A 195 -1.61 23.00 -2.99
N CYS A 196 -2.14 21.77 -3.01
CA CYS A 196 -1.96 20.85 -4.13
C CYS A 196 -2.46 21.46 -5.45
N GLY A 197 -3.61 22.14 -5.43
CA GLY A 197 -4.13 22.84 -6.61
C GLY A 197 -3.20 23.94 -7.12
N LYS A 198 -2.59 24.72 -6.22
CA LYS A 198 -1.61 25.77 -6.55
C LYS A 198 -0.37 25.21 -7.27
N TYR A 199 0.07 24.00 -6.93
CA TYR A 199 1.24 23.35 -7.54
C TYR A 199 0.88 22.28 -8.57
N ASN A 200 -0.36 22.27 -9.07
CA ASN A 200 -0.86 21.31 -10.06
C ASN A 200 -0.71 19.84 -9.65
N LEU A 201 -0.82 19.56 -8.35
CA LEU A 201 -0.91 18.22 -7.79
C LEU A 201 -2.37 17.82 -7.62
N LYS A 202 -2.69 16.59 -8.03
CA LYS A 202 -4.00 16.00 -7.79
C LYS A 202 -4.04 15.31 -6.45
N VAL A 203 -5.20 15.34 -5.80
CA VAL A 203 -5.39 14.74 -4.47
C VAL A 203 -6.28 13.51 -4.58
N LEU A 204 -5.81 12.41 -4.00
CA LEU A 204 -6.62 11.29 -3.55
C LEU A 204 -6.88 11.48 -2.05
N VAL A 205 -8.13 11.76 -1.68
CA VAL A 205 -8.54 11.81 -0.27
C VAL A 205 -8.86 10.39 0.16
N ASP A 206 -8.30 9.95 1.28
CA ASP A 206 -8.44 8.57 1.77
C ASP A 206 -9.01 8.54 3.18
N LEU A 207 -10.20 7.92 3.33
CA LEU A 207 -10.73 7.61 4.65
C LEU A 207 -9.96 6.42 5.24
N HIS A 208 -8.92 6.74 6.00
CA HIS A 208 -7.91 5.77 6.39
C HIS A 208 -8.31 4.90 7.59
N ALA A 209 -9.22 5.41 8.43
CA ALA A 209 -9.67 4.72 9.63
C ALA A 209 -11.16 4.96 9.88
N ALA A 210 -11.89 3.88 10.13
CA ALA A 210 -13.31 3.89 10.46
C ALA A 210 -13.55 3.69 11.98
N PRO A 211 -14.70 4.13 12.53
CA PRO A 211 -15.06 3.83 13.90
C PRO A 211 -15.12 2.31 14.14
N GLY A 212 -14.68 1.86 15.31
CA GLY A 212 -14.59 0.42 15.62
C GLY A 212 -13.41 -0.31 14.93
N SER A 213 -12.62 0.38 14.10
CA SER A 213 -11.51 -0.16 13.30
C SER A 213 -11.93 -1.23 12.30
N GLN A 214 -11.50 -1.05 11.05
CA GLN A 214 -11.82 -1.95 9.95
C GLN A 214 -10.82 -3.10 9.79
N ASN A 215 -9.68 -3.07 10.49
CA ASN A 215 -8.57 -3.99 10.26
C ASN A 215 -7.76 -4.41 11.49
N GLY A 216 -7.89 -3.70 12.62
CA GLY A 216 -7.11 -3.99 13.82
C GLY A 216 -5.62 -3.66 13.72
N TYR A 217 -5.23 -2.83 12.75
CA TYR A 217 -3.88 -2.29 12.66
C TYR A 217 -3.78 -0.95 13.41
N ASP A 218 -2.54 -0.55 13.74
CA ASP A 218 -2.27 0.72 14.43
C ASP A 218 -2.62 1.94 13.55
N HIS A 219 -2.34 1.87 12.24
CA HIS A 219 -2.77 2.90 11.28
C HIS A 219 -4.31 2.94 11.07
N GLY A 220 -5.05 1.89 11.47
CA GLY A 220 -6.51 1.94 11.65
C GLY A 220 -6.95 2.69 12.92
N GLY A 221 -6.00 3.23 13.70
CA GLY A 221 -6.20 4.00 14.93
C GLY A 221 -6.31 3.16 16.20
N ARG A 222 -6.68 1.87 16.10
CA ARG A 222 -6.88 0.97 17.24
C ARG A 222 -6.42 -0.45 16.92
N ARG A 223 -5.22 -0.80 17.39
CA ARG A 223 -4.58 -2.10 17.14
C ARG A 223 -5.26 -3.21 17.95
N GLY A 224 -5.46 -4.36 17.31
CA GLY A 224 -6.04 -5.56 17.94
C GLY A 224 -7.56 -5.57 18.05
N VAL A 225 -8.25 -4.56 17.51
CA VAL A 225 -9.72 -4.48 17.48
C VAL A 225 -10.20 -4.33 16.04
N SER A 226 -11.17 -5.14 15.62
CA SER A 226 -11.81 -5.03 14.30
C SER A 226 -13.31 -5.26 14.46
N GLU A 227 -14.02 -4.21 14.88
CA GLU A 227 -15.45 -4.25 15.26
C GLU A 227 -16.35 -3.52 14.26
N TRP A 228 -15.78 -2.73 13.34
CA TRP A 228 -16.52 -1.87 12.42
C TRP A 228 -17.65 -2.60 11.67
N ALA A 229 -17.37 -3.76 11.05
CA ALA A 229 -18.37 -4.49 10.28
C ALA A 229 -19.48 -5.11 11.14
N GLY A 230 -19.22 -5.32 12.43
CA GLY A 230 -20.21 -5.84 13.38
C GLY A 230 -21.17 -4.78 13.92
N ASN A 231 -20.91 -3.49 13.65
CA ASN A 231 -21.69 -2.38 14.17
C ASN A 231 -22.27 -1.53 13.03
N ALA A 232 -23.55 -1.75 12.72
CA ALA A 232 -24.25 -1.01 11.67
C ALA A 232 -24.23 0.52 11.89
N THR A 233 -24.14 0.98 13.15
CA THR A 233 -24.03 2.40 13.45
C THR A 233 -22.67 2.95 13.04
N ASP A 234 -21.58 2.19 13.23
CA ASP A 234 -20.24 2.60 12.83
C ASP A 234 -20.09 2.58 11.30
N VAL A 235 -20.67 1.60 10.61
CA VAL A 235 -20.78 1.59 9.14
C VAL A 235 -21.53 2.83 8.64
N GLN A 236 -22.66 3.18 9.26
CA GLN A 236 -23.43 4.36 8.87
C GLN A 236 -22.66 5.66 9.12
N ARG A 237 -21.92 5.77 10.23
CA ARG A 237 -21.03 6.90 10.53
C ARG A 237 -19.97 7.08 9.44
N THR A 238 -19.33 5.99 9.03
CA THR A 238 -18.37 6.00 7.91
C THR A 238 -19.02 6.55 6.64
N ILE A 239 -20.23 6.09 6.28
CA ILE A 239 -20.96 6.60 5.09
C ILE A 239 -21.28 8.09 5.20
N ASN A 240 -21.71 8.57 6.38
CA ASN A 240 -22.03 9.98 6.59
C ASN A 240 -20.78 10.88 6.44
N ILE A 241 -19.64 10.40 6.91
CA ILE A 241 -18.35 11.08 6.75
C ILE A 241 -17.95 11.15 5.27
N LEU A 242 -18.12 10.05 4.52
CA LEU A 242 -17.89 10.02 3.08
C LEU A 242 -18.78 11.02 2.32
N GLN A 243 -20.06 11.12 2.70
CA GLN A 243 -20.96 12.11 2.12
C GLN A 243 -20.47 13.54 2.43
N THR A 244 -20.08 13.80 3.68
CA THR A 244 -19.56 15.13 4.10
C THR A 244 -18.33 15.52 3.29
N MET A 245 -17.36 14.62 3.15
CA MET A 245 -16.14 14.91 2.41
C MET A 245 -16.38 15.06 0.91
N SER A 246 -17.21 14.20 0.31
CA SER A 246 -17.51 14.28 -1.12
C SER A 246 -18.34 15.51 -1.49
N SER A 247 -19.26 15.96 -0.64
CA SER A 247 -19.96 17.24 -0.80
C SER A 247 -18.98 18.42 -0.83
N GLU A 248 -18.04 18.49 0.11
CA GLU A 248 -17.03 19.55 0.17
C GLU A 248 -16.07 19.48 -1.03
N PHE A 249 -15.47 18.33 -1.30
CA PHE A 249 -14.43 18.22 -2.33
C PHE A 249 -14.96 18.22 -3.77
N SER A 250 -16.27 18.08 -3.97
CA SER A 250 -16.90 18.29 -5.28
C SER A 250 -17.06 19.77 -5.64
N LEU A 251 -16.85 20.70 -4.70
CA LEU A 251 -16.95 22.14 -4.96
C LEU A 251 -15.91 22.63 -5.99
N ALA A 252 -16.27 23.69 -6.73
CA ALA A 252 -15.46 24.26 -7.81
C ALA A 252 -14.06 24.73 -7.36
N LYS A 253 -13.90 25.17 -6.11
CA LYS A 253 -12.60 25.59 -5.55
C LYS A 253 -11.55 24.46 -5.55
N TYR A 254 -11.98 23.20 -5.63
CA TYR A 254 -11.09 22.02 -5.72
C TYR A 254 -10.96 21.44 -7.13
N GLN A 255 -11.51 22.10 -8.17
CA GLN A 255 -11.48 21.59 -9.55
C GLN A 255 -10.08 21.26 -10.05
N ASN A 256 -9.07 21.97 -9.54
CA ASN A 256 -7.66 21.80 -9.93
C ASN A 256 -6.87 20.85 -9.02
N SER A 257 -7.47 20.30 -7.96
CA SER A 257 -6.77 19.46 -6.98
C SER A 257 -7.45 18.11 -6.76
N VAL A 258 -8.53 18.04 -6.00
CA VAL A 258 -9.12 16.74 -5.58
C VAL A 258 -9.70 16.02 -6.78
N ALA A 259 -9.12 14.88 -7.13
CA ALA A 259 -9.45 14.11 -8.33
C ALA A 259 -9.95 12.70 -8.02
N ALA A 260 -9.59 12.17 -6.84
CA ALA A 260 -9.96 10.83 -6.42
C ALA A 260 -10.36 10.79 -4.94
N PHE A 261 -11.14 9.78 -4.59
CA PHE A 261 -11.64 9.56 -3.24
C PHE A 261 -11.64 8.07 -2.92
N GLU A 262 -10.86 7.64 -1.92
CA GLU A 262 -10.84 6.27 -1.42
C GLU A 262 -11.86 6.08 -0.30
N LEU A 263 -12.73 5.08 -0.46
CA LEU A 263 -13.89 4.89 0.41
C LEU A 263 -13.50 4.41 1.81
N LEU A 264 -12.55 3.49 1.92
CA LEU A 264 -12.03 2.97 3.17
C LEU A 264 -10.73 2.22 2.93
N ASN A 265 -9.67 2.62 3.63
CA ASN A 265 -8.37 1.97 3.56
C ASN A 265 -8.40 0.55 4.17
N GLU A 266 -7.88 -0.44 3.44
CA GLU A 266 -7.50 -1.77 3.92
C GLU A 266 -8.46 -2.44 4.93
N PRO A 267 -9.75 -2.65 4.63
CA PRO A 267 -10.62 -3.40 5.51
C PRO A 267 -10.20 -4.90 5.58
N VAL A 268 -10.04 -5.41 6.80
CA VAL A 268 -9.79 -6.84 7.11
C VAL A 268 -10.92 -7.32 8.02
N THR A 269 -12.07 -7.55 7.40
CA THR A 269 -13.32 -7.84 8.09
C THR A 269 -14.30 -8.60 7.18
N ASP A 270 -15.57 -8.69 7.56
CA ASP A 270 -16.59 -9.38 6.75
C ASP A 270 -16.77 -8.71 5.38
N ARG A 271 -16.35 -9.42 4.32
CA ARG A 271 -16.40 -8.96 2.92
C ARG A 271 -17.80 -8.66 2.42
N ASN A 272 -18.83 -9.32 2.94
CA ASN A 272 -20.21 -9.02 2.54
C ASN A 272 -20.64 -7.64 3.07
N VAL A 273 -20.22 -7.30 4.29
CA VAL A 273 -20.46 -5.98 4.87
C VAL A 273 -19.66 -4.92 4.13
N VAL A 274 -18.38 -5.20 3.80
CA VAL A 274 -17.56 -4.27 3.01
C VAL A 274 -18.16 -4.02 1.62
N MET A 275 -18.65 -5.06 0.94
CA MET A 275 -19.28 -4.90 -0.37
C MET A 275 -20.63 -4.15 -0.30
N ASP A 276 -21.45 -4.37 0.73
CA ASP A 276 -22.66 -3.54 0.97
C ASP A 276 -22.27 -2.07 1.23
N PHE A 277 -21.30 -1.85 2.11
CA PHE A 277 -20.74 -0.54 2.38
C PHE A 277 -20.26 0.14 1.11
N ASN A 278 -19.42 -0.52 0.29
CA ASN A 278 -18.89 0.04 -0.95
C ASN A 278 -19.98 0.51 -1.91
N ARG A 279 -21.10 -0.23 -2.00
CA ARG A 279 -22.25 0.15 -2.85
C ARG A 279 -22.96 1.38 -2.33
N ARG A 280 -23.17 1.48 -1.00
CA ARG A 280 -23.81 2.62 -0.35
C ARG A 280 -22.90 3.86 -0.31
N ALA A 281 -21.62 3.64 -0.09
CA ALA A 281 -20.56 4.65 -0.13
C ALA A 281 -20.39 5.23 -1.54
N TYR A 282 -20.42 4.38 -2.58
CA TYR A 282 -20.45 4.85 -3.97
C TYR A 282 -21.60 5.83 -4.20
N GLU A 283 -22.81 5.53 -3.70
CA GLU A 283 -23.98 6.38 -3.88
C GLU A 283 -23.74 7.79 -3.31
N VAL A 284 -23.31 7.87 -2.04
CA VAL A 284 -23.11 9.18 -1.39
C VAL A 284 -21.89 9.91 -1.92
N VAL A 285 -20.89 9.23 -2.46
CA VAL A 285 -19.71 9.88 -3.06
C VAL A 285 -19.96 10.32 -4.49
N ARG A 286 -20.71 9.55 -5.29
CA ARG A 286 -21.08 9.94 -6.67
C ARG A 286 -22.17 11.01 -6.67
N TYR A 287 -23.13 10.94 -5.75
CA TYR A 287 -24.27 11.86 -5.65
C TYR A 287 -24.35 12.52 -4.26
N PRO A 288 -23.34 13.29 -3.85
CA PRO A 288 -23.27 13.85 -2.49
C PRO A 288 -24.45 14.76 -2.13
N ASN A 289 -25.02 15.42 -3.13
CA ASN A 289 -26.19 16.31 -3.02
C ASN A 289 -27.48 15.67 -3.57
N GLY A 290 -27.52 14.34 -3.71
CA GLY A 290 -28.63 13.59 -4.28
C GLY A 290 -28.58 13.46 -5.81
N ARG A 291 -29.32 12.48 -6.36
CA ARG A 291 -29.31 12.12 -7.79
C ARG A 291 -29.85 13.18 -8.75
N ASN A 292 -30.58 14.17 -8.23
CA ASN A 292 -31.09 15.29 -9.01
C ASN A 292 -30.07 16.44 -9.15
N ALA A 293 -28.92 16.35 -8.46
CA ALA A 293 -27.81 17.28 -8.58
C ALA A 293 -26.73 16.72 -9.51
N ALA A 294 -25.73 17.54 -9.83
CA ALA A 294 -24.58 17.10 -10.61
C ALA A 294 -23.81 15.98 -9.89
N GLU A 295 -23.41 14.96 -10.65
CA GLU A 295 -22.48 13.93 -10.18
C GLU A 295 -21.17 14.54 -9.72
N SER A 296 -20.56 13.95 -8.68
CA SER A 296 -19.20 14.31 -8.30
C SER A 296 -18.24 13.98 -9.45
N PRO A 297 -17.25 14.84 -9.74
CA PRO A 297 -16.26 14.60 -10.80
C PRO A 297 -15.07 13.77 -10.30
N LEU A 298 -15.28 12.97 -9.26
CA LEU A 298 -14.23 12.22 -8.56
C LEU A 298 -14.13 10.78 -9.10
N LEU A 299 -12.90 10.28 -9.17
CA LEU A 299 -12.64 8.84 -9.28
C LEU A 299 -12.94 8.22 -7.91
N ILE A 300 -13.82 7.22 -7.88
CA ILE A 300 -14.16 6.50 -6.65
C ILE A 300 -13.20 5.32 -6.54
N VAL A 301 -12.40 5.31 -5.48
CA VAL A 301 -11.34 4.34 -5.26
C VAL A 301 -11.77 3.39 -4.15
N VAL A 302 -11.61 2.10 -4.39
CA VAL A 302 -12.03 1.02 -3.50
C VAL A 302 -10.81 0.15 -3.20
N SER A 303 -10.50 -0.05 -1.93
CA SER A 303 -9.45 -0.98 -1.51
C SER A 303 -9.73 -2.39 -2.07
N ASP A 304 -8.70 -3.12 -2.46
CA ASP A 304 -8.83 -4.49 -2.98
C ASP A 304 -9.20 -5.54 -1.92
N GLU A 305 -9.37 -5.14 -0.66
CA GLU A 305 -9.73 -6.01 0.48
C GLU A 305 -8.75 -7.19 0.63
N PHE A 306 -7.47 -6.94 0.33
CA PHE A 306 -6.40 -7.95 0.30
C PHE A 306 -6.65 -9.06 -0.73
N THR A 307 -7.58 -8.82 -1.68
CA THR A 307 -7.98 -9.70 -2.77
C THR A 307 -7.56 -9.07 -4.09
N SER A 308 -6.25 -9.09 -4.31
CA SER A 308 -5.65 -8.36 -5.41
C SER A 308 -6.15 -8.82 -6.80
N PRO A 309 -6.55 -7.88 -7.68
CA PRO A 309 -6.93 -8.17 -9.07
C PRO A 309 -5.81 -8.80 -9.91
N ALA A 310 -4.55 -8.78 -9.45
CA ALA A 310 -3.46 -9.48 -10.14
C ALA A 310 -3.55 -11.01 -10.02
N TYR A 311 -4.31 -11.53 -9.07
CA TYR A 311 -4.32 -12.96 -8.72
C TYR A 311 -5.72 -13.54 -8.57
N SER A 312 -6.75 -12.70 -8.60
CA SER A 312 -8.13 -13.10 -8.38
C SER A 312 -9.08 -12.40 -9.34
N ASP A 313 -10.08 -13.14 -9.80
CA ASP A 313 -11.20 -12.62 -10.61
C ASP A 313 -12.31 -12.00 -9.75
N TYR A 314 -12.11 -11.85 -8.43
CA TYR A 314 -13.13 -11.37 -7.48
C TYR A 314 -13.77 -10.03 -7.89
N TRP A 315 -12.99 -9.14 -8.50
CA TRP A 315 -13.45 -7.81 -8.92
C TRP A 315 -14.07 -7.81 -10.33
N ASN A 316 -14.04 -8.92 -11.07
CA ASN A 316 -14.43 -8.95 -12.48
C ASN A 316 -15.94 -8.73 -12.71
N ASP A 317 -16.76 -8.94 -11.68
CA ASP A 317 -18.23 -8.81 -11.74
C ASP A 317 -18.80 -7.85 -10.67
N LYS A 318 -17.94 -7.07 -10.00
CA LYS A 318 -18.32 -6.15 -8.92
C LYS A 318 -18.18 -4.71 -9.37
N LEU A 319 -19.04 -3.84 -8.86
CA LEU A 319 -18.95 -2.39 -9.09
C LEU A 319 -18.75 -1.98 -10.57
N LEU A 320 -19.43 -2.68 -11.50
CA LEU A 320 -19.32 -2.48 -12.93
C LEU A 320 -20.27 -1.39 -13.48
N PRO A 321 -19.94 -0.80 -14.65
CA PRO A 321 -20.88 -0.03 -15.47
C PRO A 321 -22.09 -0.87 -15.93
N PRO A 322 -23.24 -0.24 -16.25
CA PRO A 322 -23.48 1.21 -16.18
C PRO A 322 -23.79 1.71 -14.76
N LYS A 323 -24.04 0.79 -13.81
CA LYS A 323 -24.48 1.11 -12.45
C LYS A 323 -23.40 1.85 -11.63
N TYR A 324 -22.14 1.46 -11.80
CA TYR A 324 -21.00 2.05 -11.12
C TYR A 324 -19.97 2.51 -12.14
N GLN A 325 -19.74 3.82 -12.21
CA GLN A 325 -18.86 4.45 -13.18
C GLN A 325 -17.69 5.15 -12.47
N GLY A 326 -16.55 5.26 -13.15
CA GLY A 326 -15.36 5.90 -12.58
C GLY A 326 -14.89 5.22 -11.30
N VAL A 327 -14.81 3.89 -11.31
CA VAL A 327 -14.31 3.08 -10.18
C VAL A 327 -12.86 2.66 -10.44
N SER A 328 -12.01 2.83 -9.43
CA SER A 328 -10.67 2.27 -9.37
C SER A 328 -10.57 1.25 -8.23
N ILE A 329 -9.83 0.17 -8.46
CA ILE A 329 -9.37 -0.70 -7.40
C ILE A 329 -7.98 -0.24 -6.97
N ASP A 330 -7.81 -0.08 -5.66
CA ASP A 330 -6.54 0.22 -5.02
C ASP A 330 -5.90 -1.05 -4.47
N SER A 331 -4.70 -1.37 -4.94
CA SER A 331 -3.92 -2.50 -4.46
C SER A 331 -2.66 -2.03 -3.73
N HIS A 332 -2.42 -2.62 -2.56
CA HIS A 332 -1.23 -2.34 -1.75
C HIS A 332 -0.24 -3.49 -1.84
N ILE A 333 1.00 -3.21 -2.28
CA ILE A 333 1.97 -4.25 -2.63
C ILE A 333 3.23 -4.14 -1.78
N TYR A 334 3.42 -5.14 -0.92
CA TYR A 334 4.56 -5.25 -0.02
C TYR A 334 5.13 -6.68 -0.02
N THR A 335 6.45 -6.80 0.08
CA THR A 335 7.15 -8.11 0.18
C THR A 335 7.84 -8.33 1.53
N ILE A 336 7.49 -7.52 2.54
CA ILE A 336 8.22 -7.45 3.82
C ILE A 336 7.42 -7.90 5.05
N PHE A 337 6.10 -8.07 4.92
CA PHE A 337 5.22 -8.34 6.08
C PHE A 337 4.98 -9.82 6.40
N ASN A 338 5.64 -10.73 5.68
CA ASN A 338 5.62 -12.16 6.00
C ASN A 338 7.01 -12.78 5.78
N ASP A 339 7.35 -13.79 6.60
CA ASP A 339 8.65 -14.47 6.56
C ASP A 339 9.02 -15.00 5.16
N LYS A 340 8.05 -15.54 4.42
CA LYS A 340 8.30 -16.17 3.12
C LYS A 340 8.74 -15.15 2.08
N SER A 341 8.00 -14.07 1.90
CA SER A 341 8.36 -12.99 0.98
C SER A 341 9.65 -12.29 1.43
N LEU A 342 9.84 -12.15 2.74
CA LEU A 342 11.01 -11.49 3.30
C LEU A 342 12.32 -12.29 3.08
N ARG A 343 12.24 -13.62 2.90
CA ARG A 343 13.38 -14.49 2.57
C ARG A 343 13.72 -14.55 1.07
N LEU A 344 12.89 -13.98 0.19
CA LEU A 344 13.18 -13.95 -1.24
C LEU A 344 14.48 -13.18 -1.52
N SER A 345 15.27 -13.70 -2.45
CA SER A 345 16.44 -12.98 -2.96
C SER A 345 16.04 -11.68 -3.65
N SER A 346 16.95 -10.72 -3.78
CA SER A 346 16.68 -9.48 -4.50
C SER A 346 16.24 -9.73 -5.95
N LYS A 347 16.83 -10.74 -6.60
CA LYS A 347 16.45 -11.16 -7.95
C LYS A 347 15.02 -11.68 -8.00
N ASP A 348 14.64 -12.56 -7.07
CA ASP A 348 13.29 -13.13 -7.05
C ASP A 348 12.22 -12.09 -6.73
N ARG A 349 12.54 -11.12 -5.86
CA ARG A 349 11.62 -10.00 -5.59
C ARG A 349 11.46 -9.08 -6.80
N ILE A 350 12.54 -8.75 -7.50
CA ILE A 350 12.45 -7.97 -8.75
C ILE A 350 11.60 -8.72 -9.79
N ASN A 351 11.83 -10.02 -9.97
CA ASN A 351 11.05 -10.85 -10.89
C ASN A 351 9.57 -10.91 -10.49
N TYR A 352 9.30 -11.04 -9.18
CA TYR A 352 7.95 -10.99 -8.65
C TYR A 352 7.25 -9.68 -9.02
N TYR A 353 7.88 -8.53 -8.73
CA TYR A 353 7.32 -7.23 -9.07
C TYR A 353 7.10 -7.09 -10.58
N CYS A 354 8.09 -7.44 -11.41
CA CYS A 354 7.91 -7.37 -12.86
C CYS A 354 6.79 -8.26 -13.39
N SER A 355 6.52 -9.40 -12.76
CA SER A 355 5.42 -10.28 -13.14
C SER A 355 4.03 -9.62 -12.97
N LEU A 356 3.93 -8.54 -12.19
CA LEU A 356 2.69 -7.82 -11.94
C LEU A 356 2.29 -6.91 -13.10
N LYS A 357 3.23 -6.40 -13.90
CA LYS A 357 2.94 -5.45 -14.99
C LYS A 357 1.83 -5.90 -15.95
N PRO A 358 1.92 -7.09 -16.58
CA PRO A 358 0.85 -7.55 -17.46
C PRO A 358 -0.46 -7.84 -16.72
N LYS A 359 -0.40 -8.15 -15.42
CA LYS A 359 -1.59 -8.43 -14.59
C LYS A 359 -2.34 -7.14 -14.27
N TRP A 360 -1.62 -6.08 -13.91
CA TRP A 360 -2.20 -4.74 -13.77
C TRP A 360 -2.80 -4.24 -15.08
N ALA A 361 -2.14 -4.48 -16.21
CA ALA A 361 -2.70 -4.14 -17.51
C ALA A 361 -3.99 -4.91 -17.83
N ALA A 362 -4.12 -6.16 -17.38
CA ALA A 362 -5.35 -6.95 -17.52
C ALA A 362 -6.46 -6.44 -16.60
N ALA A 363 -6.18 -6.28 -15.30
CA ALA A 363 -7.13 -5.73 -14.33
C ALA A 363 -7.62 -4.33 -14.72
N ASN A 364 -6.71 -3.51 -15.28
CA ASN A 364 -7.01 -2.16 -15.75
C ASN A 364 -8.00 -2.11 -16.92
N LYS A 365 -8.39 -3.25 -17.51
CA LYS A 365 -9.48 -3.34 -18.52
C LYS A 365 -10.86 -3.46 -17.89
N ILE A 366 -10.96 -3.88 -16.63
CA ILE A 366 -12.23 -4.04 -15.89
C ILE A 366 -12.52 -2.78 -15.06
N HIS A 367 -11.68 -2.50 -14.07
CA HIS A 367 -11.66 -1.23 -13.31
C HIS A 367 -10.40 -0.44 -13.62
N TYR A 368 -10.34 0.85 -13.27
CA TYR A 368 -9.02 1.48 -13.21
C TYR A 368 -8.20 0.74 -12.14
N GLN A 369 -6.95 0.37 -12.46
CA GLN A 369 -6.08 -0.32 -11.50
C GLN A 369 -5.00 0.63 -11.02
N MET A 370 -5.04 0.99 -9.75
CA MET A 370 -4.02 1.81 -9.10
C MET A 370 -3.26 0.99 -8.06
N VAL A 371 -1.99 1.33 -7.85
CA VAL A 371 -1.22 0.86 -6.70
C VAL A 371 -1.04 2.04 -5.74
N GLY A 372 -1.97 2.20 -4.80
CA GLY A 372 -2.04 3.33 -3.87
C GLY A 372 -1.04 3.28 -2.73
N GLU A 373 -0.47 2.10 -2.47
CA GLU A 373 0.63 1.94 -1.54
C GLU A 373 1.65 0.87 -1.96
N TRP A 374 2.92 1.22 -1.77
CA TRP A 374 4.09 0.36 -1.93
C TRP A 374 5.33 1.09 -1.41
N THR A 375 6.46 0.38 -1.27
CA THR A 375 7.74 0.95 -0.81
C THR A 375 8.93 0.24 -1.48
N PRO A 376 10.08 0.92 -1.70
CA PRO A 376 11.32 0.24 -2.06
C PRO A 376 11.98 -0.49 -0.88
N ALA A 377 11.48 -0.31 0.36
CA ALA A 377 12.04 -0.95 1.55
C ALA A 377 12.13 -2.48 1.37
N PHE A 378 13.33 -3.01 1.57
CA PHE A 378 13.61 -4.44 1.37
C PHE A 378 13.37 -5.27 2.63
N THR A 379 13.26 -4.63 3.79
CA THR A 379 13.14 -5.28 5.09
C THR A 379 12.01 -4.64 5.91
N ASP A 380 11.54 -5.33 6.94
CA ASP A 380 10.65 -4.79 7.96
C ASP A 380 11.45 -4.30 9.19
N CYS A 381 12.59 -3.65 8.95
CA CYS A 381 13.51 -3.19 10.00
C CYS A 381 13.16 -1.83 10.60
N ALA A 382 12.28 -1.05 9.96
CA ALA A 382 11.79 0.20 10.51
C ALA A 382 11.19 0.00 11.90
N GLN A 383 11.73 0.72 12.89
CA GLN A 383 11.23 0.62 14.25
C GLN A 383 9.76 1.03 14.28
N GLY A 384 8.90 0.14 14.78
CA GLY A 384 7.46 0.37 14.86
C GLY A 384 6.68 -0.01 13.61
N ILE A 385 7.32 -0.48 12.53
CA ILE A 385 6.61 -0.83 11.27
C ILE A 385 5.65 -2.01 11.44
N ASN A 386 5.99 -2.94 12.31
CA ASN A 386 5.13 -4.06 12.70
C ASN A 386 4.24 -3.71 13.90
N GLY A 387 4.16 -2.42 14.25
CA GLY A 387 3.59 -1.88 15.47
C GLY A 387 4.63 -1.58 16.55
N ARG A 388 4.39 -0.51 17.34
CA ARG A 388 5.26 -0.14 18.47
C ARG A 388 5.46 -1.35 19.40
N GLY A 389 6.73 -1.63 19.70
CA GLY A 389 7.15 -2.74 20.58
C GLY A 389 7.16 -4.14 19.95
N ARG A 390 6.90 -4.30 18.64
CA ARG A 390 6.74 -5.63 18.02
C ARG A 390 7.98 -6.22 17.33
N GLY A 391 9.12 -5.52 17.25
CA GLY A 391 10.33 -6.06 16.61
C GLY A 391 10.22 -6.27 15.09
N SER A 392 11.20 -6.95 14.49
CA SER A 392 11.33 -7.22 13.05
C SER A 392 11.44 -8.71 12.76
N ARG A 393 10.80 -9.18 11.69
CA ARG A 393 10.98 -10.56 11.19
C ARG A 393 12.38 -10.74 10.61
N TYR A 394 12.95 -9.69 10.03
CA TYR A 394 14.26 -9.74 9.39
C TYR A 394 15.39 -10.11 10.37
N ASP A 395 15.40 -9.54 11.57
CA ASP A 395 16.37 -9.87 12.61
C ASP A 395 15.90 -10.94 13.60
N GLY A 396 14.65 -11.39 13.47
CA GLY A 396 14.04 -12.42 14.31
C GLY A 396 13.51 -11.91 15.64
N SER A 397 13.51 -10.61 15.89
CA SER A 397 12.96 -10.01 17.12
C SER A 397 11.43 -9.94 17.13
N PHE A 398 10.76 -10.07 15.97
CA PHE A 398 9.31 -10.14 15.92
C PHE A 398 8.79 -11.49 16.45
N LYS A 399 7.76 -11.45 17.29
CA LYS A 399 7.14 -12.65 17.85
C LYS A 399 6.58 -13.52 16.72
N HIS A 400 6.91 -14.81 16.71
CA HIS A 400 6.55 -15.79 15.65
C HIS A 400 7.38 -15.69 14.35
N SER A 401 8.51 -14.98 14.34
CA SER A 401 9.48 -15.05 13.23
C SER A 401 9.95 -16.49 13.00
N GLN A 402 10.13 -16.90 11.73
CA GLN A 402 10.61 -18.24 11.37
C GLN A 402 12.15 -18.32 11.40
N GLY A 403 12.75 -17.77 12.47
CA GLY A 403 14.20 -17.62 12.63
C GLY A 403 14.76 -16.36 11.98
N ARG A 404 15.94 -15.93 12.44
CA ARG A 404 16.63 -14.73 11.95
C ARG A 404 17.01 -14.86 10.47
N ILE A 405 16.76 -13.81 9.67
CA ILE A 405 17.20 -13.73 8.27
C ILE A 405 18.57 -13.03 8.19
N ASN A 406 18.70 -11.84 8.78
CA ASN A 406 19.96 -11.10 8.86
C ASN A 406 19.93 -10.04 9.99
N SER A 407 20.84 -9.07 10.01
CA SER A 407 20.80 -7.92 10.92
C SER A 407 20.02 -6.75 10.32
N CYS A 408 19.26 -6.02 11.15
CA CYS A 408 18.68 -4.73 10.79
C CYS A 408 19.67 -3.56 10.81
N TYR A 409 20.92 -3.77 11.24
CA TYR A 409 21.95 -2.75 11.25
C TYR A 409 22.16 -2.14 9.86
N ALA A 410 22.13 -0.81 9.76
CA ALA A 410 22.28 -0.05 8.52
C ALA A 410 21.29 -0.45 7.40
N LYS A 411 20.10 -0.95 7.78
CA LYS A 411 18.97 -1.27 6.88
C LYS A 411 17.72 -0.45 7.16
N SER A 412 17.72 0.35 8.22
CA SER A 412 16.63 1.27 8.55
C SER A 412 17.15 2.44 9.41
N GLY A 413 16.32 3.47 9.58
CA GLY A 413 16.67 4.65 10.36
C GLY A 413 17.41 5.68 9.53
N ASP A 414 18.61 6.09 9.98
CA ASP A 414 19.42 7.12 9.36
C ASP A 414 20.08 6.64 8.06
N ALA A 415 19.64 7.15 6.91
CA ALA A 415 20.13 6.75 5.59
C ALA A 415 21.59 7.17 5.31
N ARG A 416 22.22 7.96 6.19
CA ARG A 416 23.68 8.19 6.16
C ARG A 416 24.46 6.92 6.50
N THR A 417 23.85 6.02 7.26
CA THR A 417 24.47 4.73 7.64
C THR A 417 24.32 3.65 6.56
N PHE A 418 23.39 3.84 5.61
CA PHE A 418 23.12 2.84 4.58
C PHE A 418 24.31 2.71 3.63
N THR A 419 24.73 1.46 3.40
CA THR A 419 25.83 1.16 2.46
C THR A 419 25.43 1.48 1.03
N ALA A 420 26.41 1.75 0.16
CA ALA A 420 26.18 1.98 -1.26
C ALA A 420 25.42 0.81 -1.93
N ASN A 421 25.74 -0.43 -1.55
CA ASN A 421 25.05 -1.62 -2.03
C ASN A 421 23.58 -1.66 -1.60
N TYR A 422 23.27 -1.23 -0.38
CA TYR A 422 21.89 -1.17 0.08
C TYR A 422 21.09 -0.07 -0.63
N LYS A 423 21.68 1.11 -0.83
CA LYS A 423 21.04 2.19 -1.62
C LYS A 423 20.78 1.74 -3.07
N ARG A 424 21.73 1.04 -3.69
CA ARG A 424 21.52 0.43 -5.02
C ARG A 424 20.38 -0.58 -5.02
N LEU A 425 20.30 -1.43 -4.00
CA LEU A 425 19.20 -2.39 -3.84
C LEU A 425 17.84 -1.68 -3.74
N LEU A 426 17.72 -0.64 -2.90
CA LEU A 426 16.50 0.16 -2.80
C LEU A 426 16.12 0.77 -4.16
N GLY A 427 17.10 1.26 -4.92
CA GLY A 427 16.86 1.79 -6.26
C GLY A 427 16.37 0.73 -7.25
N SER A 428 16.93 -0.48 -7.22
CA SER A 428 16.44 -1.59 -8.05
C SER A 428 15.03 -2.03 -7.66
N MET A 429 14.69 -2.03 -6.36
CA MET A 429 13.32 -2.30 -5.89
C MET A 429 12.35 -1.19 -6.33
N TRP A 430 12.77 0.07 -6.27
CA TRP A 430 12.00 1.21 -6.73
C TRP A 430 11.69 1.10 -8.22
N GLU A 431 12.72 0.85 -9.04
CA GLU A 431 12.56 0.76 -10.50
C GLU A 431 11.63 -0.39 -10.93
N ALA A 432 11.79 -1.57 -10.34
CA ALA A 432 10.94 -2.72 -10.64
C ALA A 432 9.47 -2.43 -10.34
N GLN A 433 9.19 -1.80 -9.20
CA GLN A 433 7.82 -1.50 -8.77
C GLN A 433 7.20 -0.35 -9.57
N VAL A 434 7.91 0.76 -9.78
CA VAL A 434 7.40 1.86 -10.63
C VAL A 434 7.07 1.34 -12.03
N ASP A 435 7.97 0.55 -12.62
CA ASP A 435 7.78 0.02 -13.95
C ASP A 435 6.62 -0.98 -14.03
N ALA A 436 6.49 -1.85 -13.04
CA ALA A 436 5.39 -2.78 -12.94
C ALA A 436 4.04 -2.08 -12.73
N ASN A 437 3.98 -1.16 -11.77
CA ASN A 437 2.74 -0.47 -11.38
C ASN A 437 2.19 0.43 -12.49
N GLU A 438 3.04 0.93 -13.40
CA GLU A 438 2.61 1.63 -14.61
C GLU A 438 1.93 0.72 -15.66
N GLY A 439 1.85 -0.60 -15.42
CA GLY A 439 0.91 -1.49 -16.11
C GLY A 439 -0.56 -1.12 -15.86
N GLY A 440 -0.88 -0.56 -14.69
CA GLY A 440 -2.17 0.05 -14.38
C GLY A 440 -2.22 1.54 -14.73
N ILE A 441 -3.04 2.31 -14.01
CA ILE A 441 -3.06 3.78 -14.14
C ILE A 441 -1.89 4.46 -13.45
N GLY A 442 -1.14 3.75 -12.59
CA GLY A 442 0.07 4.27 -11.94
C GLY A 442 0.13 3.92 -10.46
N TRP A 443 0.84 4.74 -9.70
CA TRP A 443 1.26 4.41 -8.35
C TRP A 443 1.34 5.62 -7.42
N ILE A 444 1.21 5.34 -6.12
CA ILE A 444 1.44 6.27 -5.03
C ILE A 444 2.36 5.56 -4.02
N MET A 445 3.55 6.11 -3.78
CA MET A 445 4.51 5.52 -2.84
C MET A 445 4.17 5.90 -1.41
N TRP A 446 4.22 4.93 -0.51
CA TRP A 446 4.18 5.15 0.93
C TRP A 446 5.61 5.34 1.45
N THR A 447 6.05 6.54 1.86
CA THR A 447 5.35 7.84 2.01
C THR A 447 6.27 8.99 1.55
N TRP A 448 5.79 10.23 1.49
CA TRP A 448 6.63 11.40 1.16
C TRP A 448 7.82 11.51 2.11
N LYS A 449 7.56 11.49 3.42
CA LYS A 449 8.60 11.61 4.46
C LYS A 449 8.25 10.87 5.74
N THR A 450 9.30 10.55 6.46
CA THR A 450 9.30 10.07 7.85
C THR A 450 10.08 11.09 8.69
N GLU A 451 9.95 11.03 10.01
CA GLU A 451 10.82 11.82 10.89
C GLU A 451 12.30 11.49 10.60
N ALA A 452 13.15 12.50 10.77
CA ALA A 452 14.57 12.36 10.51
C ALA A 452 15.15 11.18 11.29
N LYS A 453 15.86 10.29 10.58
CA LYS A 453 16.48 9.07 11.12
C LYS A 453 15.52 7.99 11.66
N ALA A 454 14.22 8.07 11.41
CA ALA A 454 13.26 7.06 11.89
C ALA A 454 13.16 5.85 10.95
N ALA A 455 12.68 6.05 9.74
CA ALA A 455 12.46 5.02 8.73
C ALA A 455 12.75 5.61 7.34
N GLU A 456 13.97 6.12 7.12
CA GLU A 456 14.29 6.90 5.92
C GLU A 456 14.24 6.06 4.63
N GLU A 457 14.28 4.72 4.71
CA GLU A 457 14.05 3.81 3.57
C GLU A 457 12.60 3.84 3.05
N TRP A 458 11.65 4.33 3.84
CA TRP A 458 10.25 4.55 3.48
C TRP A 458 9.99 5.97 2.95
N SER A 459 10.96 6.87 3.04
CA SER A 459 10.78 8.26 2.63
C SER A 459 11.17 8.48 1.18
N TYR A 460 10.22 8.96 0.37
CA TYR A 460 10.49 9.42 -0.99
C TYR A 460 11.51 10.57 -0.98
N GLN A 461 11.32 11.55 -0.09
CA GLN A 461 12.22 12.70 0.07
C GLN A 461 13.67 12.27 0.34
N LYS A 462 13.88 11.26 1.20
CA LYS A 462 15.20 10.72 1.49
C LYS A 462 15.77 9.91 0.34
N GLY A 463 14.92 9.22 -0.42
CA GLY A 463 15.33 8.56 -1.66
C GLY A 463 15.86 9.51 -2.71
N LEU A 464 15.26 10.69 -2.84
CA LEU A 464 15.80 11.77 -3.68
C LEU A 464 17.13 12.31 -3.12
N GLN A 465 17.21 12.51 -1.81
CA GLN A 465 18.39 13.07 -1.15
C GLN A 465 19.62 12.16 -1.31
N TYR A 466 19.44 10.85 -1.16
CA TYR A 466 20.54 9.88 -1.13
C TYR A 466 20.65 9.02 -2.40
N GLY A 467 19.83 9.29 -3.41
CA GLY A 467 20.05 8.84 -4.78
C GLY A 467 19.56 7.42 -5.12
N TRP A 468 18.72 6.80 -4.28
CA TRP A 468 18.03 5.57 -4.69
C TRP A 468 16.71 5.82 -5.42
N ILE A 469 16.18 7.04 -5.37
CA ILE A 469 15.05 7.49 -6.21
C ILE A 469 15.57 8.57 -7.16
N PRO A 470 15.34 8.45 -8.48
CA PRO A 470 15.74 9.47 -9.43
C PRO A 470 14.88 10.73 -9.31
N ARG A 471 15.46 11.89 -9.65
CA ARG A 471 14.73 13.19 -9.70
C ARG A 471 13.62 13.23 -10.73
N ASP A 472 13.81 12.52 -11.85
CA ASP A 472 12.77 12.28 -12.84
C ASP A 472 12.20 10.87 -12.61
N PRO A 473 10.93 10.74 -12.17
CA PRO A 473 10.32 9.47 -11.82
C PRO A 473 10.10 8.54 -13.03
N THR A 474 10.36 9.02 -14.27
CA THR A 474 10.31 8.20 -15.49
C THR A 474 11.60 7.43 -15.75
N LYS A 475 12.70 7.78 -15.07
CA LYS A 475 14.03 7.21 -15.32
C LYS A 475 14.24 5.92 -14.55
N ARG A 476 15.17 5.11 -15.06
CA ARG A 476 15.60 3.80 -14.52
C ARG A 476 17.14 3.72 -14.50
N PRO A 477 17.83 4.50 -13.65
CA PRO A 477 19.31 4.55 -13.63
C PRO A 477 20.01 3.20 -13.35
N ASN A 478 19.39 2.28 -12.63
CA ASN A 478 19.87 0.92 -12.40
C ASN A 478 19.49 -0.04 -13.54
N GLY A 479 18.76 0.42 -14.56
CA GLY A 479 18.45 -0.34 -15.77
C GLY A 479 17.35 -1.38 -15.60
N ILE A 480 16.60 -1.39 -14.50
CA ILE A 480 15.51 -2.35 -14.29
C ILE A 480 14.27 -1.89 -15.06
N ARG A 481 13.80 -2.75 -15.96
CA ARG A 481 12.57 -2.56 -16.73
C ARG A 481 11.81 -3.87 -16.80
N CYS A 482 10.53 -3.78 -16.55
CA CYS A 482 9.55 -4.82 -16.76
C CYS A 482 8.79 -4.48 -18.08
#